data_AF-A0AAV9I8B5-F1
#
_entry.id   AF-A0AAV9I8B5-F1
#
_cell.length_a   1.000
_cell.length_b   1.000
_cell.length_c   1.000
_cell.angle_alpha   90.00
_cell.angle_beta   90.00
_cell.angle_gamma   90.00
#
_symmetry.space_group_name_H-M   'P 1'
#
loop_
_entity.id
_entity.type
_entity.pdbx_description
1 polymer ?
#
loop_
_entity_poly.entity_id
_entity_poly.type
_entity_poly.pdbx_seq_one_letter_code
_entity_poly.pdbx_strand_id
1 'polypeptide(L)'
;MVRPTKTACFSANPSIAFQSRRRHRRHIPSFQLATPPWLPGNPRNWSPLVAVASFRIGYGFDLHRLEPGLPLVVGGVKLDHDRGSVGHSDGDVVYHSVVDAILGGLGLPDIGQLFSDRDERWKGVASKVFMEEARKWMVERGYDVANLDITVVLEKPKLAAHKEAICQHICELLRVDRNQVNIKAKTHEKVDSLGQNLSIACHTVVLLQQKTDNGHPNSEKQQGETKNLFEPHNTDVIDKLYARVVEKSQSDPRSSWTSRLFSLGKPTIAKKLGEEAVETVIAGLENDSHQLVKESADLLYHLCVYWAYCKITPQAVYEELQRRESMSGLEEKASRPRT
;
A
#
# COMPACT_ATOMS: atom_id res chain seq x y z
N MET A 1 -38.23 -44.17 50.55
CA MET A 1 -38.49 -45.45 49.86
C MET A 1 -37.47 -45.67 48.74
N VAL A 2 -36.55 -46.61 49.00
CA VAL A 2 -35.97 -47.63 48.10
C VAL A 2 -35.15 -47.20 46.84
N ARG A 3 -33.82 -47.43 46.93
CA ARG A 3 -32.88 -47.71 45.81
C ARG A 3 -32.93 -49.22 45.45
N PRO A 4 -32.32 -49.73 44.34
CA PRO A 4 -30.86 -49.99 44.24
C PRO A 4 -30.25 -49.77 42.82
N THR A 5 -29.04 -49.19 42.65
CA THR A 5 -27.70 -49.82 42.50
C THR A 5 -27.59 -51.11 41.67
N LYS A 6 -26.69 -51.12 40.67
CA LYS A 6 -25.73 -52.21 40.44
C LYS A 6 -24.38 -51.70 39.90
N THR A 7 -23.34 -52.10 40.63
CA THR A 7 -21.91 -52.06 40.31
C THR A 7 -21.49 -53.44 39.78
N ALA A 8 -20.48 -53.52 38.93
CA ALA A 8 -19.64 -54.71 38.83
C ALA A 8 -18.18 -54.33 38.49
N CYS A 9 -17.28 -54.85 39.33
CA CYS A 9 -15.82 -54.76 39.32
C CYS A 9 -15.16 -55.89 38.51
N PHE A 10 -13.81 -55.89 38.55
CA PHE A 10 -12.79 -56.92 38.21
C PHE A 10 -12.06 -56.68 36.88
N SER A 11 -10.73 -56.74 36.75
CA SER A 11 -9.59 -56.84 37.68
C SER A 11 -8.28 -56.74 36.89
N ALA A 12 -7.26 -56.14 37.52
CA ALA A 12 -5.81 -56.44 37.51
C ALA A 12 -5.04 -56.96 36.26
N ASN A 13 -3.99 -56.17 35.95
CA ASN A 13 -2.65 -56.46 35.37
C ASN A 13 -2.09 -57.90 35.52
N PRO A 14 -1.17 -58.34 34.63
CA PRO A 14 0.26 -58.07 34.88
C PRO A 14 1.18 -57.89 33.66
N SER A 15 2.36 -57.37 33.98
CA SER A 15 3.57 -57.10 33.21
C SER A 15 4.17 -58.33 32.50
N ILE A 16 4.67 -58.17 31.27
CA ILE A 16 5.70 -59.05 30.67
C ILE A 16 6.77 -58.22 29.95
N ALA A 17 7.98 -58.74 30.05
CA ALA A 17 9.30 -58.13 29.91
C ALA A 17 9.77 -57.73 28.49
N PHE A 18 10.72 -56.79 28.57
CA PHE A 18 11.84 -56.50 27.68
C PHE A 18 12.25 -57.61 26.68
N GLN A 19 12.22 -57.29 25.38
CA GLN A 19 13.16 -57.85 24.40
C GLN A 19 13.64 -56.77 23.43
N SER A 20 14.93 -56.49 23.49
CA SER A 20 15.67 -55.73 22.50
C SER A 20 15.68 -56.47 21.16
N ARG A 21 15.18 -55.86 20.08
CA ARG A 21 15.60 -56.23 18.71
C ARG A 21 15.86 -55.01 17.84
N ARG A 22 17.04 -55.10 17.22
CA ARG A 22 17.69 -54.12 16.35
C ARG A 22 16.85 -53.80 15.10
N ARG A 23 16.85 -52.51 14.76
CA ARG A 23 16.82 -51.88 13.43
C ARG A 23 16.20 -52.70 12.28
N HIS A 24 15.02 -52.27 11.86
CA HIS A 24 14.74 -52.10 10.44
C HIS A 24 14.09 -50.74 10.20
N ARG A 25 14.79 -49.88 9.45
CA ARG A 25 14.23 -48.66 8.83
C ARG A 25 13.07 -49.10 7.96
N ARG A 26 11.84 -48.91 8.43
CA ARG A 26 10.66 -48.91 7.56
C ARG A 26 10.50 -47.49 7.03
N HIS A 27 10.47 -47.38 5.70
CA HIS A 27 10.14 -46.17 4.97
C HIS A 27 8.84 -45.58 5.55
N ILE A 28 8.92 -44.37 6.09
CA ILE A 28 7.75 -43.53 6.34
C ILE A 28 7.31 -43.05 4.94
N PRO A 29 6.10 -43.36 4.47
CA PRO A 29 5.61 -42.74 3.25
C PRO A 29 5.46 -41.26 3.55
N SER A 30 6.12 -40.42 2.75
CA SER A 30 5.94 -38.98 2.75
C SER A 30 4.46 -38.68 2.49
N PHE A 31 3.72 -38.31 3.54
CA PHE A 31 2.42 -37.69 3.38
C PHE A 31 2.63 -36.35 2.68
N GLN A 32 2.41 -36.33 1.36
CA GLN A 32 2.21 -35.08 0.63
C GLN A 32 0.92 -34.47 1.19
N LEU A 33 1.06 -33.43 2.01
CA LEU A 33 -0.03 -32.52 2.32
C LEU A 33 -0.56 -31.97 0.99
N ALA A 34 -1.78 -32.33 0.64
CA ALA A 34 -2.46 -31.78 -0.53
C ALA A 34 -2.54 -30.26 -0.37
N THR A 35 -2.03 -29.54 -1.35
CA THR A 35 -2.14 -28.08 -1.43
C THR A 35 -3.63 -27.70 -1.49
N PRO A 36 -4.11 -26.75 -0.66
CA PRO A 36 -5.50 -26.34 -0.70
C PRO A 36 -5.90 -25.77 -2.08
N PRO A 37 -7.16 -25.95 -2.51
CA PRO A 37 -7.61 -25.72 -3.89
C PRO A 37 -7.62 -24.24 -4.34
N TRP A 38 -7.32 -23.30 -3.45
CA TRP A 38 -7.22 -21.85 -3.74
C TRP A 38 -5.78 -21.36 -3.96
N LEU A 39 -4.78 -22.23 -3.82
CA LEU A 39 -3.43 -21.91 -4.29
C LEU A 39 -3.42 -22.06 -5.82
N PRO A 40 -3.08 -20.99 -6.59
CA PRO A 40 -2.90 -21.14 -8.01
C PRO A 40 -1.79 -22.18 -8.27
N GLY A 41 -2.12 -23.19 -9.07
CA GLY A 41 -1.20 -24.26 -9.44
C GLY A 41 0.07 -23.72 -10.10
N ASN A 42 1.17 -24.45 -9.89
CA ASN A 42 2.47 -24.39 -10.55
C ASN A 42 2.72 -23.15 -11.46
N PRO A 43 3.63 -22.22 -11.10
CA PRO A 43 3.78 -20.90 -11.75
C PRO A 43 4.37 -20.92 -13.18
N ARG A 44 4.38 -22.07 -13.87
CA ARG A 44 5.06 -22.22 -15.17
C ARG A 44 4.16 -22.20 -16.41
N ASN A 45 2.87 -21.93 -16.29
CA ASN A 45 1.96 -22.02 -17.45
C ASN A 45 0.90 -20.91 -17.55
N TRP A 46 1.24 -19.68 -17.15
CA TRP A 46 0.42 -18.51 -17.51
C TRP A 46 0.94 -17.87 -18.79
N SER A 47 0.11 -17.87 -19.83
CA SER A 47 0.30 -17.09 -21.05
C SER A 47 0.49 -15.59 -20.74
N PRO A 48 1.38 -14.88 -21.45
CA PRO A 48 1.89 -13.56 -21.02
C PRO A 48 0.95 -12.37 -21.30
N LEU A 49 -0.36 -12.58 -21.50
CA LEU A 49 -1.27 -11.52 -21.97
C LEU A 49 -2.63 -11.54 -21.24
N VAL A 50 -2.62 -11.64 -19.91
CA VAL A 50 -3.71 -11.04 -19.12
C VAL A 50 -3.17 -9.69 -18.68
N ALA A 51 -3.69 -8.60 -19.26
CA ALA A 51 -3.39 -7.26 -18.80
C ALA A 51 -3.79 -7.17 -17.31
N VAL A 52 -2.79 -7.24 -16.44
CA VAL A 52 -3.00 -7.00 -15.01
C VAL A 52 -3.37 -5.52 -14.90
N ALA A 53 -4.58 -5.24 -14.42
CA ALA A 53 -5.03 -3.86 -14.29
C ALA A 53 -4.02 -3.07 -13.45
N SER A 54 -3.50 -1.98 -14.03
CA SER A 54 -2.50 -1.11 -13.39
C SER A 54 -3.03 -0.50 -12.09
N PHE A 55 -4.35 -0.36 -11.98
CA PHE A 55 -5.04 0.06 -10.77
C PHE A 55 -6.18 -0.89 -10.43
N ARG A 56 -6.43 -1.07 -9.13
CA ARG A 56 -7.59 -1.80 -8.62
C ARG A 56 -8.20 -1.02 -7.46
N ILE A 57 -9.52 -0.99 -7.41
CA ILE A 57 -10.25 -0.42 -6.27
C ILE A 57 -10.68 -1.54 -5.33
N GLY A 58 -10.61 -1.26 -4.04
CA GLY A 58 -11.10 -2.11 -2.99
C GLY A 58 -12.00 -1.33 -2.06
N TYR A 59 -13.08 -1.97 -1.61
CA TYR A 59 -14.00 -1.42 -0.62
C TYR A 59 -14.10 -2.38 0.55
N GLY A 60 -14.06 -1.84 1.76
CA GLY A 60 -14.22 -2.59 2.98
C GLY A 60 -15.23 -1.93 3.91
N PHE A 61 -16.00 -2.76 4.58
CA PHE A 61 -16.98 -2.35 5.58
C PHE A 61 -16.88 -3.28 6.77
N ASP A 62 -16.83 -2.71 7.97
CA ASP A 62 -16.94 -3.51 9.19
C ASP A 62 -17.81 -2.79 10.23
N LEU A 63 -18.45 -3.56 11.10
CA LEU A 63 -19.33 -3.06 12.16
C LEU A 63 -19.20 -3.94 13.40
N HIS A 64 -18.90 -3.31 14.54
CA HIS A 64 -18.88 -3.98 15.85
C HIS A 64 -19.97 -3.44 16.76
N ARG A 65 -20.52 -4.35 17.58
CA ARG A 65 -21.36 -3.97 18.72
C ARG A 65 -20.48 -3.42 19.84
N LEU A 66 -20.99 -2.45 20.60
CA LEU A 66 -20.35 -1.87 21.77
C LEU A 66 -21.04 -2.29 23.07
N GLU A 67 -20.30 -2.92 23.98
CA GLU A 67 -20.80 -3.38 25.28
C GLU A 67 -20.04 -2.73 26.45
N PRO A 68 -20.71 -2.52 27.61
CA PRO A 68 -20.07 -1.94 28.79
C PRO A 68 -18.89 -2.77 29.31
N GLY A 69 -17.84 -2.08 29.79
CA GLY A 69 -16.69 -2.70 30.43
C GLY A 69 -15.67 -3.36 29.49
N LEU A 70 -15.91 -3.30 28.17
CA LEU A 70 -14.93 -3.70 27.16
C LEU A 70 -14.04 -2.51 26.74
N PRO A 71 -12.78 -2.75 26.34
CA PRO A 71 -11.93 -1.70 25.78
C PRO A 71 -12.40 -1.30 24.37
N LEU A 72 -12.37 -0.01 24.08
CA LEU A 72 -12.59 0.51 22.72
C LEU A 72 -11.23 0.76 22.05
N VAL A 73 -10.93 -0.02 21.02
CA VAL A 73 -9.73 0.16 20.19
C VAL A 73 -10.18 0.57 18.78
N VAL A 74 -9.60 1.65 18.26
CA VAL A 74 -9.91 2.17 16.93
C VAL A 74 -8.60 2.56 16.25
N GLY A 75 -8.24 1.88 15.17
CA GLY A 75 -7.00 2.13 14.44
C GLY A 75 -5.74 1.96 15.28
N GLY A 76 -5.73 0.98 16.18
CA GLY A 76 -4.65 0.68 17.13
C GLY A 76 -4.58 1.63 18.32
N VAL A 77 -5.48 2.61 18.42
CA VAL A 77 -5.54 3.55 19.53
C VAL A 77 -6.63 3.12 20.50
N LYS A 78 -6.26 2.90 21.76
CA LYS A 78 -7.22 2.69 22.84
C LYS A 78 -7.87 4.02 23.22
N LEU A 79 -9.20 4.07 23.19
CA LEU A 79 -9.99 5.25 23.50
C LEU A 79 -10.66 5.12 24.86
N ASP A 80 -10.70 6.22 25.60
CA ASP A 80 -11.45 6.28 26.86
C ASP A 80 -12.95 6.37 26.57
N HIS A 81 -13.65 5.29 26.90
CA HIS A 81 -15.09 5.17 26.72
C HIS A 81 -15.66 4.12 27.69
N ASP A 82 -16.94 4.24 28.05
CA ASP A 82 -17.63 3.32 28.97
C ASP A 82 -18.01 1.97 28.31
N ARG A 83 -17.94 1.93 26.97
CA ARG A 83 -18.24 0.77 26.13
C ARG A 83 -17.13 0.52 25.12
N GLY A 84 -16.90 -0.76 24.79
CA GLY A 84 -15.90 -1.19 23.80
C GLY A 84 -16.41 -2.28 22.87
N SER A 85 -15.64 -2.55 21.81
CA SER A 85 -16.02 -3.46 20.73
C SER A 85 -16.12 -4.91 21.19
N VAL A 86 -17.19 -5.60 20.77
CA VAL A 86 -17.34 -7.05 20.90
C VAL A 86 -16.70 -7.71 19.70
N GLY A 87 -15.59 -8.44 19.89
CA GLY A 87 -14.92 -9.17 18.83
C GLY A 87 -14.14 -10.38 19.36
N HIS A 88 -13.73 -11.25 18.43
CA HIS A 88 -12.86 -12.40 18.74
C HIS A 88 -11.37 -11.99 18.89
N SER A 89 -11.01 -10.81 18.38
CA SER A 89 -9.71 -10.14 18.53
C SER A 89 -9.82 -8.90 19.44
N ASP A 90 -9.01 -7.86 19.22
CA ASP A 90 -9.12 -6.55 19.89
C ASP A 90 -10.31 -5.69 19.42
N GLY A 91 -11.08 -6.16 18.42
CA GLY A 91 -12.32 -5.53 17.96
C GLY A 91 -12.09 -4.23 17.17
N ASP A 92 -10.91 -4.08 16.55
CA ASP A 92 -10.58 -2.89 15.77
C ASP A 92 -11.27 -2.85 14.40
N VAL A 93 -12.39 -2.14 14.37
CA VAL A 93 -13.22 -1.94 13.17
C VAL A 93 -12.47 -1.29 12.00
N VAL A 94 -11.46 -0.46 12.28
CA VAL A 94 -10.70 0.25 11.24
C VAL A 94 -9.77 -0.72 10.54
N TYR A 95 -9.02 -1.51 11.31
CA TYR A 95 -8.12 -2.50 10.73
C TYR A 95 -8.86 -3.56 9.92
N HIS A 96 -10.00 -4.05 10.41
CA HIS A 96 -10.79 -5.01 9.66
C HIS A 96 -11.34 -4.43 8.35
N SER A 97 -11.89 -3.22 8.40
CA SER A 97 -12.39 -2.54 7.20
C SER A 97 -11.26 -2.29 6.18
N VAL A 98 -10.04 -1.95 6.63
CA VAL A 98 -8.89 -1.78 5.73
C VAL A 98 -8.42 -3.10 5.14
N VAL A 99 -8.38 -4.17 5.94
CA VAL A 99 -8.05 -5.53 5.47
C VAL A 99 -9.03 -5.95 4.37
N ASP A 100 -10.33 -5.84 4.61
CA ASP A 100 -11.36 -6.19 3.60
C ASP A 100 -11.23 -5.36 2.32
N ALA A 101 -10.94 -4.06 2.43
CA ALA A 101 -10.70 -3.23 1.27
C ALA A 101 -9.50 -3.72 0.45
N ILE A 102 -8.37 -4.04 1.10
CA ILE A 102 -7.18 -4.58 0.42
C ILE A 102 -7.50 -5.94 -0.24
N LEU A 103 -8.13 -6.86 0.49
CA LEU A 103 -8.49 -8.18 -0.03
C LEU A 103 -9.42 -8.08 -1.23
N GLY A 104 -10.45 -7.23 -1.14
CA GLY A 104 -11.37 -6.95 -2.24
C GLY A 104 -10.65 -6.37 -3.46
N GLY A 105 -9.74 -5.42 -3.26
CA GLY A 105 -8.89 -4.87 -4.32
C GLY A 105 -8.02 -5.93 -4.99
N LEU A 106 -7.55 -6.93 -4.25
CA LEU A 106 -6.77 -8.05 -4.79
C LEU A 106 -7.63 -9.15 -5.42
N GLY A 107 -8.96 -9.11 -5.27
CA GLY A 107 -9.88 -10.16 -5.69
C GLY A 107 -9.78 -11.42 -4.83
N LEU A 108 -9.46 -11.26 -3.55
CA LEU A 108 -9.38 -12.34 -2.57
C LEU A 108 -10.69 -12.50 -1.78
N PRO A 109 -10.91 -13.67 -1.16
CA PRO A 109 -11.99 -13.85 -0.18
C PRO A 109 -11.89 -12.83 0.97
N ASP A 110 -13.01 -12.58 1.65
CA ASP A 110 -13.07 -11.62 2.76
C ASP A 110 -12.32 -12.08 4.02
N ILE A 111 -12.21 -11.18 5.01
CA ILE A 111 -11.53 -11.42 6.28
C ILE A 111 -12.10 -12.64 7.02
N GLY A 112 -13.42 -12.86 7.00
CA GLY A 112 -14.08 -13.96 7.70
C GLY A 112 -13.77 -15.33 7.09
N GLN A 113 -13.57 -15.37 5.76
CA GLN A 113 -13.16 -16.57 5.03
C GLN A 113 -11.68 -16.88 5.24
N LEU A 114 -10.81 -15.87 5.27
CA LEU A 114 -9.34 -16.05 5.36
C LEU A 114 -8.83 -16.20 6.79
N PHE A 115 -9.48 -15.54 7.75
CA PHE A 115 -9.08 -15.47 9.16
C PHE A 115 -10.18 -16.00 10.06
N SER A 116 -10.74 -17.17 9.72
CA SER A 116 -11.86 -17.76 10.45
C SER A 116 -11.51 -18.03 11.92
N ASP A 117 -12.42 -17.66 12.83
CA ASP A 117 -12.31 -17.92 14.28
C ASP A 117 -12.30 -19.41 14.65
N ARG A 118 -12.63 -20.30 13.70
CA ARG A 118 -12.55 -21.75 13.88
C ARG A 118 -11.13 -22.29 13.72
N ASP A 119 -10.24 -21.54 13.09
CA ASP A 119 -8.84 -21.89 12.94
C ASP A 119 -8.06 -21.45 14.18
N GLU A 120 -7.44 -22.41 14.87
CA GLU A 120 -6.64 -22.13 16.07
C GLU A 120 -5.49 -21.15 15.81
N ARG A 121 -5.04 -21.02 14.55
CA ARG A 121 -3.98 -20.08 14.16
C ARG A 121 -4.38 -18.61 14.32
N TRP A 122 -5.67 -18.30 14.20
CA TRP A 122 -6.17 -16.91 14.19
C TRP A 122 -6.91 -16.52 15.47
N LYS A 123 -7.25 -17.50 16.31
CA LYS A 123 -8.02 -17.30 17.53
C LYS A 123 -7.28 -16.39 18.51
N GLY A 124 -7.89 -15.25 18.86
CA GLY A 124 -7.36 -14.29 19.83
C GLY A 124 -6.14 -13.51 19.36
N VAL A 125 -5.83 -13.54 18.06
CA VAL A 125 -4.74 -12.75 17.48
C VAL A 125 -5.17 -11.28 17.37
N ALA A 126 -4.24 -10.36 17.62
CA ALA A 126 -4.49 -8.92 17.50
C ALA A 126 -4.75 -8.51 16.04
N SER A 127 -5.66 -7.55 15.82
CA SER A 127 -6.11 -7.22 14.45
C SER A 127 -5.01 -6.63 13.55
N LYS A 128 -3.95 -6.09 14.13
CA LYS A 128 -2.75 -5.67 13.39
C LYS A 128 -2.09 -6.80 12.59
N VAL A 129 -2.21 -8.06 13.03
CA VAL A 129 -1.62 -9.20 12.33
C VAL A 129 -2.37 -9.46 11.01
N PHE A 130 -3.68 -9.23 10.98
CA PHE A 130 -4.48 -9.33 9.75
C PHE A 130 -4.06 -8.26 8.74
N MET A 131 -3.78 -7.03 9.21
CA MET A 131 -3.21 -5.95 8.39
C MET A 131 -1.84 -6.32 7.80
N GLU A 132 -0.97 -6.91 8.61
CA GLU A 132 0.36 -7.37 8.17
C GLU A 132 0.27 -8.46 7.09
N GLU A 133 -0.62 -9.44 7.25
CA GLU A 133 -0.83 -10.49 6.23
C GLU A 133 -1.51 -9.95 4.97
N ALA A 134 -2.51 -9.07 5.09
CA ALA A 134 -3.12 -8.43 3.93
C ALA A 134 -2.10 -7.62 3.12
N ARG A 135 -1.23 -6.86 3.79
CA ARG A 135 -0.10 -6.16 3.16
C ARG A 135 0.83 -7.15 2.47
N LYS A 136 1.20 -8.25 3.13
CA LYS A 136 2.09 -9.26 2.55
C LYS A 136 1.50 -9.84 1.26
N TRP A 137 0.22 -10.23 1.26
CA TRP A 137 -0.46 -10.73 0.06
C TRP A 137 -0.58 -9.70 -1.06
N MET A 138 -0.77 -8.42 -0.70
CA MET A 138 -0.76 -7.30 -1.63
C MET A 138 0.61 -7.18 -2.32
N VAL A 139 1.69 -7.18 -1.55
CA VAL A 139 3.06 -7.09 -2.07
C VAL A 139 3.43 -8.33 -2.90
N GLU A 140 3.08 -9.54 -2.46
CA GLU A 140 3.32 -10.78 -3.19
C GLU A 140 2.61 -10.81 -4.56
N ARG A 141 1.50 -10.08 -4.69
CA ARG A 141 0.75 -9.93 -5.95
C ARG A 141 1.23 -8.74 -6.79
N GLY A 142 2.31 -8.08 -6.39
CA GLY A 142 2.89 -6.96 -7.12
C GLY A 142 2.04 -5.70 -7.05
N TYR A 143 1.32 -5.46 -5.95
CA TYR A 143 0.57 -4.22 -5.72
C TYR A 143 1.14 -3.44 -4.53
N ASP A 144 0.93 -2.13 -4.54
CA ASP A 144 1.05 -1.22 -3.40
C ASP A 144 -0.23 -0.38 -3.28
N VAL A 145 -0.43 0.24 -2.12
CA VAL A 145 -1.47 1.27 -1.93
C VAL A 145 -1.07 2.54 -2.67
N ALA A 146 -1.96 3.05 -3.52
CA ALA A 146 -1.85 4.39 -4.09
C ALA A 146 -2.45 5.43 -3.15
N ASN A 147 -3.70 5.22 -2.72
CA ASN A 147 -4.34 6.00 -1.66
C ASN A 147 -5.37 5.16 -0.89
N LEU A 148 -5.65 5.57 0.34
CA LEU A 148 -6.57 4.95 1.28
C LEU A 148 -7.41 6.03 1.97
N ASP A 149 -8.72 5.90 1.88
CA ASP A 149 -9.67 6.83 2.49
C ASP A 149 -10.64 6.09 3.42
N ILE A 150 -10.64 6.50 4.69
CA ILE A 150 -11.36 5.81 5.77
C ILE A 150 -12.42 6.76 6.33
N THR A 151 -13.60 6.23 6.64
CA THR A 151 -14.66 6.93 7.37
C THR A 151 -15.13 6.09 8.53
N VAL A 152 -14.85 6.56 9.75
CA VAL A 152 -15.36 5.95 10.97
C VAL A 152 -16.67 6.62 11.37
N VAL A 153 -17.71 5.82 11.57
CA VAL A 153 -19.01 6.27 12.08
C VAL A 153 -19.10 5.87 13.55
N LEU A 154 -19.02 6.87 14.43
CA LEU A 154 -19.01 6.70 15.87
C LEU A 154 -19.65 7.93 16.52
N GLU A 155 -20.66 7.70 17.34
CA GLU A 155 -21.37 8.79 18.02
C GLU A 155 -20.50 9.41 19.14
N LYS A 156 -19.84 8.58 19.96
CA LYS A 156 -18.84 8.96 20.96
C LYS A 156 -17.78 7.86 21.14
N PRO A 157 -16.54 8.19 21.53
CA PRO A 157 -16.01 9.54 21.77
C PRO A 157 -15.64 10.27 20.47
N LYS A 158 -15.29 11.56 20.57
CA LYS A 158 -14.84 12.34 19.41
C LYS A 158 -13.46 11.86 18.95
N LEU A 159 -13.36 11.43 17.70
CA LEU A 159 -12.09 10.94 17.13
C LEU A 159 -11.11 12.03 16.71
N ALA A 160 -11.50 13.31 16.68
CA ALA A 160 -10.68 14.40 16.12
C ALA A 160 -9.25 14.46 16.69
N ALA A 161 -9.08 14.27 17.99
CA ALA A 161 -7.76 14.30 18.65
C ALA A 161 -6.91 13.04 18.40
N HIS A 162 -7.52 11.96 17.91
CA HIS A 162 -6.87 10.66 17.73
C HIS A 162 -6.58 10.33 16.26
N LYS A 163 -7.12 11.11 15.31
CA LYS A 163 -6.98 10.87 13.87
C LYS A 163 -5.53 10.72 13.43
N GLU A 164 -4.63 11.57 13.91
CA GLU A 164 -3.24 11.55 13.48
C GLU A 164 -2.52 10.30 13.97
N ALA A 165 -2.76 9.88 15.21
CA ALA A 165 -2.21 8.64 15.75
C ALA A 165 -2.73 7.41 14.99
N ILE A 166 -4.02 7.38 14.66
CA ILE A 166 -4.61 6.31 13.85
C ILE A 166 -3.98 6.26 12.46
N CYS A 167 -3.86 7.41 11.78
CA CYS A 167 -3.19 7.50 10.49
C CYS A 167 -1.75 6.98 10.58
N GLN A 168 -0.99 7.39 11.60
CA GLN A 168 0.39 6.96 11.78
C GLN A 168 0.50 5.43 11.92
N HIS A 169 -0.32 4.79 12.74
CA HIS A 169 -0.31 3.33 12.87
C HIS A 169 -0.63 2.62 11.55
N ILE A 170 -1.60 3.13 10.78
CA ILE A 170 -1.95 2.57 9.47
C ILE A 170 -0.78 2.72 8.49
N CYS A 171 -0.13 3.89 8.48
CA CYS A 171 1.05 4.15 7.66
C CYS A 171 2.18 3.17 7.98
N GLU A 172 2.44 2.94 9.26
CA GLU A 172 3.47 2.00 9.73
C GLU A 172 3.16 0.55 9.32
N LEU A 173 1.91 0.10 9.53
CA LEU A 173 1.49 -1.27 9.20
C LEU A 173 1.50 -1.54 7.70
N LEU A 174 1.01 -0.60 6.89
CA LEU A 174 0.96 -0.74 5.44
C LEU A 174 2.28 -0.37 4.74
N ARG A 175 3.17 0.34 5.45
CA ARG A 175 4.40 0.95 4.92
C ARG A 175 4.13 1.91 3.76
N VAL A 176 3.26 2.88 4.03
CA VAL A 176 2.82 3.91 3.09
C VAL A 176 3.08 5.29 3.65
N ASP A 177 3.17 6.29 2.78
CA ASP A 177 3.36 7.67 3.20
C ASP A 177 2.07 8.28 3.77
N ARG A 178 2.25 9.26 4.66
CA ARG A 178 1.14 9.96 5.32
C ARG A 178 0.17 10.62 4.34
N ASN A 179 0.66 11.10 3.20
CA ASN A 179 -0.16 11.73 2.16
C ASN A 179 -1.07 10.73 1.42
N GLN A 180 -0.84 9.43 1.57
CA GLN A 180 -1.64 8.37 0.95
C GLN A 180 -2.84 7.95 1.83
N VAL A 181 -2.85 8.32 3.12
CA VAL A 181 -3.86 7.88 4.07
C VAL A 181 -4.70 9.05 4.57
N ASN A 182 -6.02 8.94 4.47
CA ASN A 182 -6.96 9.91 5.03
C ASN A 182 -7.96 9.21 5.96
N ILE A 183 -8.28 9.88 7.08
CA ILE A 183 -9.30 9.41 8.03
C ILE A 183 -10.33 10.49 8.34
N LYS A 184 -11.58 10.13 8.09
CA LYS A 184 -12.77 10.92 8.40
C LYS A 184 -13.50 10.28 9.57
N ALA A 185 -14.20 11.10 10.32
CA ALA A 185 -15.02 10.66 11.44
C ALA A 185 -16.36 11.37 11.36
N LYS A 186 -17.44 10.62 11.58
CA LYS A 186 -18.81 11.10 11.51
C LYS A 186 -19.61 10.54 12.68
N THR A 187 -20.48 11.37 13.23
CA THR A 187 -21.62 10.93 14.05
C THR A 187 -22.69 10.31 13.16
N HIS A 188 -23.63 9.56 13.75
CA HIS A 188 -24.80 9.06 13.02
C HIS A 188 -26.07 9.84 13.39
N GLU A 189 -25.90 11.09 13.86
CA GLU A 189 -26.96 12.03 14.19
C GLU A 189 -28.03 11.45 15.13
N LYS A 190 -27.63 10.61 16.09
CA LYS A 190 -28.53 9.89 17.02
C LYS A 190 -29.54 8.95 16.34
N VAL A 191 -29.30 8.57 15.09
CA VAL A 191 -30.11 7.60 14.34
C VAL A 191 -29.56 6.19 14.54
N ASP A 192 -30.45 5.24 14.79
CA ASP A 192 -30.21 3.80 14.94
C ASP A 192 -29.16 3.39 16.01
N SER A 193 -28.66 2.16 15.93
CA SER A 193 -27.65 1.61 16.85
C SER A 193 -26.36 2.44 16.92
N LEU A 194 -25.91 3.03 15.82
CA LEU A 194 -24.71 3.86 15.76
C LEU A 194 -24.95 5.15 16.54
N GLY A 195 -26.08 5.83 16.29
CA GLY A 195 -26.47 7.04 16.98
C GLY A 195 -26.84 6.82 18.46
N GLN A 196 -27.18 5.60 18.85
CA GLN A 196 -27.43 5.21 20.24
C GLN A 196 -26.16 4.80 21.01
N ASN A 197 -24.96 4.90 20.42
CA ASN A 197 -23.68 4.43 20.99
C ASN A 197 -23.69 2.92 21.31
N LEU A 198 -24.43 2.13 20.53
CA LEU A 198 -24.50 0.67 20.66
C LEU A 198 -23.61 -0.05 19.64
N SER A 199 -23.08 0.66 18.65
CA SER A 199 -22.21 0.11 17.62
C SER A 199 -21.22 1.16 17.11
N ILE A 200 -20.19 0.68 16.42
CA ILE A 200 -19.23 1.46 15.64
C ILE A 200 -19.15 0.85 14.25
N ALA A 201 -19.06 1.67 13.21
CA ALA A 201 -18.88 1.21 11.84
C ALA A 201 -17.70 1.90 11.17
N CYS A 202 -17.08 1.23 10.20
CA CYS A 202 -16.01 1.78 9.40
C CYS A 202 -16.20 1.44 7.93
N HIS A 203 -16.05 2.45 7.08
CA HIS A 203 -16.00 2.32 5.64
C HIS A 203 -14.60 2.67 5.15
N THR A 204 -14.05 1.86 4.26
CA THR A 204 -12.72 2.07 3.68
C THR A 204 -12.79 1.91 2.17
N VAL A 205 -12.17 2.84 1.45
CA VAL A 205 -11.88 2.70 0.02
C VAL A 205 -10.38 2.76 -0.17
N VAL A 206 -9.83 1.79 -0.90
CA VAL A 206 -8.41 1.75 -1.26
C VAL A 206 -8.28 1.73 -2.78
N LEU A 207 -7.32 2.50 -3.29
CA LEU A 207 -6.80 2.33 -4.64
C LEU A 207 -5.46 1.60 -4.51
N LEU A 208 -5.36 0.44 -5.13
CA LEU A 208 -4.11 -0.30 -5.28
C LEU A 208 -3.53 0.02 -6.66
N GLN A 209 -2.22 0.19 -6.72
CA GLN A 209 -1.49 0.29 -7.99
C GLN A 209 -0.50 -0.85 -8.14
N GLN A 210 -0.33 -1.33 -9.36
CA GLN A 210 0.68 -2.34 -9.65
C GLN A 210 2.08 -1.74 -9.46
N LYS A 211 2.96 -2.47 -8.78
CA LYS A 211 4.39 -2.21 -8.78
C LYS A 211 4.90 -2.31 -10.20
N THR A 212 5.40 -1.20 -10.74
CA THR A 212 6.17 -1.24 -11.98
C THR A 212 7.56 -1.73 -11.61
N ASP A 213 7.87 -2.99 -11.90
CA ASP A 213 9.21 -3.54 -11.74
C ASP A 213 10.15 -2.85 -12.74
N ASN A 214 10.68 -1.68 -12.38
CA ASN A 214 11.93 -1.20 -12.95
C ASN A 214 13.05 -1.90 -12.17
N GLY A 215 13.37 -3.13 -12.56
CA GLY A 215 14.27 -4.01 -11.84
C GLY A 215 15.61 -3.37 -11.49
N HIS A 216 15.94 -3.33 -10.20
CA HIS A 216 17.31 -3.34 -9.68
C HIS A 216 17.32 -4.28 -8.46
N PRO A 217 18.22 -5.29 -8.42
CA PRO A 217 18.30 -6.20 -7.29
C PRO A 217 18.92 -5.49 -6.07
N ASN A 218 18.46 -5.92 -4.89
CA ASN A 218 18.99 -5.63 -3.55
C ASN A 218 20.46 -5.15 -3.52
N SER A 219 20.69 -3.99 -2.91
CA SER A 219 21.91 -3.75 -2.16
C SER A 219 21.54 -3.56 -0.69
N GLU A 220 22.12 -4.42 0.14
CA GLU A 220 21.92 -4.47 1.57
C GLU A 220 22.45 -3.20 2.27
N LYS A 221 21.69 -2.78 3.28
CA LYS A 221 22.09 -2.10 4.53
C LYS A 221 23.43 -1.35 4.52
N GLN A 222 23.37 -0.05 4.83
CA GLN A 222 24.20 0.52 5.89
C GLN A 222 23.43 1.61 6.65
N GLN A 223 23.54 1.53 7.97
CA GLN A 223 22.92 2.37 9.00
C GLN A 223 23.68 3.69 9.18
N GLY A 224 22.98 4.74 9.63
CA GLY A 224 23.57 5.83 10.42
C GLY A 224 23.21 7.25 9.99
N GLU A 225 22.30 7.88 10.74
CA GLU A 225 22.20 9.32 11.10
C GLU A 225 22.47 10.36 9.99
N THR A 226 21.50 11.21 9.62
CA THR A 226 21.05 12.39 10.40
C THR A 226 19.78 12.94 9.74
N LYS A 227 18.79 13.38 10.54
CA LYS A 227 17.56 14.04 10.06
C LYS A 227 17.90 15.22 9.14
N ASN A 228 17.51 15.13 7.87
CA ASN A 228 17.30 16.28 7.00
C ASN A 228 15.85 16.21 6.49
N LEU A 229 15.06 17.22 6.80
CA LEU A 229 13.60 17.28 6.58
C LEU A 229 13.20 17.54 5.11
N PHE A 230 14.09 17.27 4.16
CA PHE A 230 13.84 17.36 2.73
C PHE A 230 14.66 16.26 2.04
N GLU A 231 14.13 15.04 1.94
CA GLU A 231 14.68 14.06 1.00
C GLU A 231 14.04 14.21 -0.40
N PRO A 232 14.83 14.01 -1.46
CA PRO A 232 14.54 14.48 -2.81
C PRO A 232 13.73 13.43 -3.58
N HIS A 233 12.48 13.21 -3.21
CA HIS A 233 11.63 12.26 -3.94
C HIS A 233 11.32 12.70 -5.39
N ASN A 234 11.57 13.96 -5.75
CA ASN A 234 11.26 14.51 -7.07
C ASN A 234 12.46 14.53 -8.05
N THR A 235 13.72 14.41 -7.59
CA THR A 235 14.87 14.30 -8.50
C THR A 235 14.87 12.93 -9.18
N ASP A 236 14.49 11.87 -8.46
CA ASP A 236 14.42 10.50 -8.97
C ASP A 236 13.50 10.35 -10.21
N VAL A 237 12.40 11.12 -10.30
CA VAL A 237 11.47 11.04 -11.43
C VAL A 237 12.08 11.62 -12.71
N ILE A 238 12.67 12.81 -12.62
CA ILE A 238 13.30 13.48 -13.76
C ILE A 238 14.59 12.76 -14.16
N ASP A 239 15.36 12.24 -13.20
CA ASP A 239 16.54 11.41 -13.45
C ASP A 239 16.17 10.12 -14.21
N LYS A 240 15.12 9.41 -13.78
CA LYS A 240 14.59 8.23 -14.48
C LYS A 240 14.07 8.58 -15.88
N LEU A 241 13.38 9.70 -16.03
CA LEU A 241 12.88 10.18 -17.32
C LEU A 241 14.03 10.48 -18.27
N TYR A 242 15.06 11.17 -17.80
CA TYR A 242 16.26 11.49 -18.55
C TYR A 242 17.02 10.23 -18.96
N ALA A 243 17.24 9.29 -18.05
CA ALA A 243 17.91 8.02 -18.34
C ALA A 243 17.18 7.25 -19.47
N ARG A 244 15.84 7.18 -19.40
CA ARG A 244 15.01 6.57 -20.44
C ARG A 244 15.09 7.31 -21.78
N VAL A 245 15.18 8.64 -21.77
CA VAL A 245 15.38 9.44 -22.99
C VAL A 245 16.72 9.10 -23.63
N VAL A 246 17.80 9.04 -22.85
CA VAL A 246 19.15 8.70 -23.33
C VAL A 246 19.16 7.29 -23.92
N GLU A 247 18.59 6.31 -23.23
CA GLU A 247 18.43 4.94 -23.73
C GLU A 247 17.66 4.90 -25.06
N LYS A 248 16.48 5.53 -25.10
CA LYS A 248 15.62 5.55 -26.30
C LYS A 248 16.23 6.33 -27.46
N SER A 249 17.11 7.29 -27.22
CA SER A 249 17.82 8.04 -28.26
C SER A 249 18.80 7.17 -29.05
N GLN A 250 19.27 6.07 -28.45
CA GLN A 250 20.23 5.14 -29.05
C GLN A 250 19.56 3.97 -29.77
N SER A 251 18.23 3.86 -29.69
CA SER A 251 17.43 2.82 -30.35
C SER A 251 17.20 3.11 -31.85
N ASP A 252 16.72 2.14 -32.63
CA ASP A 252 16.40 2.36 -34.06
C ASP A 252 15.33 3.48 -34.21
N PRO A 253 15.58 4.55 -34.99
CA PRO A 253 14.64 5.64 -35.25
C PRO A 253 13.26 5.21 -35.78
N ARG A 254 13.17 4.02 -36.38
CA ARG A 254 11.89 3.44 -36.84
C ARG A 254 11.05 2.85 -35.71
N SER A 255 11.66 2.58 -34.56
CA SER A 255 11.05 1.93 -33.40
C SER A 255 10.83 2.87 -32.21
N SER A 256 11.54 4.01 -32.18
CA SER A 256 11.51 4.97 -31.07
C SER A 256 11.32 6.39 -31.59
N TRP A 257 10.22 7.02 -31.19
CA TRP A 257 9.96 8.42 -31.53
C TRP A 257 11.05 9.37 -30.99
N THR A 258 11.65 9.06 -29.83
CA THR A 258 12.76 9.84 -29.27
C THR A 258 13.99 9.76 -30.18
N SER A 259 14.33 8.57 -30.65
CA SER A 259 15.43 8.38 -31.61
C SER A 259 15.14 9.10 -32.93
N ARG A 260 13.89 9.08 -33.40
CA ARG A 260 13.48 9.87 -34.56
C ARG A 260 13.68 11.37 -34.35
N LEU A 261 13.29 11.92 -33.21
CA LEU A 261 13.54 13.33 -32.87
C LEU A 261 15.03 13.67 -32.88
N PHE A 262 15.87 12.80 -32.30
CA PHE A 262 17.33 12.96 -32.33
C PHE A 262 17.89 12.97 -33.77
N SER A 263 17.36 12.11 -34.64
CA SER A 263 17.77 12.06 -36.05
C SER A 263 17.38 13.32 -36.84
N LEU A 264 16.32 14.03 -36.43
CA LEU A 264 15.85 15.28 -37.04
C LEU A 264 16.65 16.51 -36.55
N GLY A 265 17.38 16.37 -35.44
CA GLY A 265 18.34 17.36 -34.96
C GLY A 265 17.76 18.47 -34.09
N LYS A 266 18.68 19.30 -33.58
CA LYS A 266 18.41 20.37 -32.59
C LYS A 266 17.20 21.27 -32.92
N PRO A 267 17.03 21.77 -34.16
CA PRO A 267 15.93 22.70 -34.46
C PRO A 267 14.55 22.07 -34.28
N THR A 268 14.38 20.81 -34.68
CA THR A 268 13.10 20.10 -34.52
C THR A 268 12.79 19.82 -33.06
N ILE A 269 13.80 19.43 -32.27
CA ILE A 269 13.63 19.20 -30.83
C ILE A 269 13.27 20.51 -30.12
N ALA A 270 13.97 21.61 -30.43
CA ALA A 270 13.69 22.93 -29.84
C ALA A 270 12.29 23.43 -30.23
N LYS A 271 11.88 23.23 -31.48
CA LYS A 271 10.52 23.55 -31.93
C LYS A 271 9.48 22.80 -31.10
N LYS A 272 9.66 21.49 -30.91
CA LYS A 272 8.71 20.68 -30.16
C LYS A 272 8.64 21.07 -28.68
N LEU A 273 9.79 21.34 -28.05
CA LEU A 273 9.83 21.91 -26.70
C LEU A 273 9.04 23.24 -26.60
N GLY A 274 9.13 24.09 -27.62
CA GLY A 274 8.37 25.33 -27.69
C GLY A 274 6.85 25.12 -27.85
N GLU A 275 6.43 24.12 -28.64
CA GLU A 275 5.01 23.75 -28.80
C GLU A 275 4.39 23.37 -27.45
N GLU A 276 5.02 22.44 -26.70
CA GLU A 276 4.51 22.01 -25.38
C GLU A 276 4.44 23.17 -24.38
N ALA A 277 5.39 24.09 -24.43
CA ALA A 277 5.39 25.27 -23.56
C ALA A 277 4.19 26.18 -23.85
N VAL A 278 3.84 26.34 -25.13
CA VAL A 278 2.65 27.11 -25.55
C VAL A 278 1.37 26.37 -25.16
N GLU A 279 1.29 25.07 -25.37
CA GLU A 279 0.14 24.23 -25.02
C GLU A 279 -0.11 24.25 -23.49
N THR A 280 0.96 24.18 -22.69
CA THR A 280 0.89 24.32 -21.21
C THR A 280 0.30 25.68 -20.80
N VAL A 281 0.74 26.77 -21.42
CA VAL A 281 0.23 28.12 -21.13
C VAL A 281 -1.25 28.24 -21.52
N ILE A 282 -1.63 27.73 -22.70
CA ILE A 282 -3.03 27.74 -23.16
C ILE A 282 -3.91 26.98 -22.16
N ALA A 283 -3.53 25.77 -21.76
CA ALA A 283 -4.27 24.97 -20.78
C ALA A 283 -4.45 25.72 -19.44
N GLY A 284 -3.42 26.45 -19.00
CA GLY A 284 -3.49 27.30 -17.81
C GLY A 284 -4.46 28.47 -17.96
N LEU A 285 -4.48 29.14 -19.12
CA LEU A 285 -5.40 30.24 -19.40
C LEU A 285 -6.86 29.77 -19.50
N GLU A 286 -7.09 28.55 -19.98
CA GLU A 286 -8.40 27.93 -20.08
C GLU A 286 -8.92 27.38 -18.72
N ASN A 287 -8.09 27.44 -17.67
CA ASN A 287 -8.37 26.84 -16.35
C ASN A 287 -8.66 25.33 -16.42
N ASP A 288 -8.16 24.63 -17.44
CA ASP A 288 -8.28 23.18 -17.54
C ASP A 288 -7.14 22.53 -16.74
N SER A 289 -7.44 22.18 -15.50
CA SER A 289 -6.45 21.58 -14.58
C SER A 289 -5.96 20.22 -15.06
N HIS A 290 -6.78 19.46 -15.79
CA HIS A 290 -6.39 18.14 -16.28
C HIS A 290 -5.46 18.29 -17.48
N GLN A 291 -5.82 19.16 -18.44
CA GLN A 291 -4.96 19.45 -19.58
C GLN A 291 -3.64 20.09 -19.13
N LEU A 292 -3.69 21.01 -18.16
CA LEU A 292 -2.49 21.66 -17.62
C LEU A 292 -1.50 20.64 -17.06
N VAL A 293 -1.97 19.63 -16.33
CA VAL A 293 -1.10 18.54 -15.81
C VAL A 293 -0.48 17.74 -16.95
N LYS A 294 -1.26 17.42 -17.98
CA LYS A 294 -0.78 16.64 -19.13
C LYS A 294 0.29 17.39 -19.92
N GLU A 295 0.00 18.63 -20.30
CA GLU A 295 0.93 19.47 -21.07
C GLU A 295 2.19 19.80 -20.25
N SER A 296 2.06 19.97 -18.93
CA SER A 296 3.22 20.12 -18.04
C SER A 296 4.13 18.90 -18.04
N ALA A 297 3.56 17.69 -18.12
CA ALA A 297 4.35 16.46 -18.20
C ALA A 297 5.06 16.32 -19.56
N ASP A 298 4.38 16.64 -20.65
CA ASP A 298 4.96 16.61 -22.01
C ASP A 298 6.08 17.67 -22.16
N LEU A 299 5.88 18.86 -21.58
CA LEU A 299 6.92 19.90 -21.48
C LEU A 299 8.18 19.40 -20.74
N LEU A 300 8.03 18.77 -19.57
CA LEU A 300 9.16 18.23 -18.81
C LEU A 300 9.90 17.12 -19.58
N TYR A 301 9.17 16.27 -20.29
CA TYR A 301 9.76 15.25 -21.12
C TYR A 301 10.54 15.83 -22.30
N HIS A 302 9.96 16.78 -23.02
CA HIS A 302 10.63 17.47 -24.12
C HIS A 302 11.84 18.30 -23.68
N LEU A 303 11.80 18.82 -22.45
CA LEU A 303 12.94 19.48 -21.82
C LEU A 303 14.08 18.48 -21.57
N CYS A 304 13.78 17.27 -21.07
CA CYS A 304 14.77 16.20 -20.92
C CYS A 304 15.37 15.75 -22.27
N VAL A 305 14.55 15.64 -23.32
CA VAL A 305 15.02 15.38 -24.70
C VAL A 305 16.01 16.45 -25.16
N TYR A 306 15.69 17.71 -24.92
CA TYR A 306 16.55 18.83 -25.29
C TYR A 306 17.85 18.86 -24.48
N TRP A 307 17.79 18.60 -23.18
CA TRP A 307 18.97 18.46 -22.32
C TRP A 307 19.88 17.33 -22.79
N ALA A 308 19.33 16.13 -23.02
CA ALA A 308 20.09 14.98 -23.49
C ALA A 308 20.78 15.27 -24.84
N TYR A 309 20.05 15.89 -25.79
CA TYR A 309 20.64 16.31 -27.07
C TYR A 309 21.77 17.34 -26.89
N CYS A 310 21.61 18.29 -25.95
CA CYS A 310 22.60 19.31 -25.64
C CYS A 310 23.71 18.84 -24.68
N LYS A 311 23.69 17.57 -24.25
CA LYS A 311 24.62 16.99 -23.27
C LYS A 311 24.60 17.72 -21.91
N ILE A 312 23.43 18.21 -21.52
CA ILE A 312 23.17 18.77 -20.18
C ILE A 312 22.56 17.65 -19.33
N THR A 313 23.05 17.46 -18.11
CA THR A 313 22.51 16.48 -17.17
C THR A 313 21.49 17.13 -16.24
N PRO A 314 20.51 16.37 -15.69
CA PRO A 314 19.61 16.90 -14.67
C PRO A 314 20.38 17.45 -13.46
N GLN A 315 21.44 16.77 -13.04
CA GLN A 315 22.33 17.21 -11.97
C GLN A 315 22.86 18.64 -12.15
N ALA A 316 23.30 19.00 -13.37
CA ALA A 316 23.78 20.35 -13.64
C ALA A 316 22.66 21.41 -13.52
N VAL A 317 21.41 21.02 -13.82
CA VAL A 317 20.24 21.90 -13.65
C VAL A 317 19.86 22.00 -12.17
N TYR A 318 19.93 20.90 -11.41
CA TYR A 318 19.67 20.89 -9.98
C TYR A 318 20.66 21.76 -9.21
N GLU A 319 21.95 21.68 -9.57
CA GLU A 319 22.99 22.55 -9.00
C GLU A 319 22.68 24.04 -9.25
N GLU A 320 22.22 24.39 -10.45
CA GLU A 320 21.81 25.76 -10.76
C GLU A 320 20.54 26.18 -10.00
N LEU A 321 19.56 25.29 -9.83
CA LEU A 321 18.36 25.56 -9.03
C LEU A 321 18.71 25.77 -7.56
N GLN A 322 19.53 24.89 -6.99
CA GLN A 322 20.00 24.99 -5.60
C GLN A 322 20.82 26.27 -5.38
N ARG A 323 21.66 26.65 -6.36
CA ARG A 323 22.37 27.93 -6.34
C ARG A 323 21.40 29.10 -6.28
N ARG A 324 20.28 29.07 -7.02
CA ARG A 324 19.26 30.12 -6.98
C ARG A 324 18.48 30.15 -5.68
N GLU A 325 18.19 29.00 -5.07
CA GLU A 325 17.56 28.95 -3.74
C GLU A 325 18.42 29.60 -2.66
N SER A 326 19.75 29.50 -2.78
CA SER A 326 20.70 30.13 -1.85
C SER A 326 20.86 31.65 -2.04
N MET A 327 20.34 32.22 -3.12
CA MET A 327 20.31 33.67 -3.37
C MET A 327 18.91 34.20 -3.07
N SER A 328 18.80 35.18 -2.18
CA SER A 328 17.49 35.79 -1.90
C SER A 328 16.91 36.42 -3.19
N GLY A 329 15.61 36.32 -3.42
CA GLY A 329 14.95 36.77 -4.66
C GLY A 329 15.09 38.27 -4.99
N LEU A 330 15.68 39.07 -4.09
CA LEU A 330 16.03 40.48 -4.33
C LEU A 330 17.39 40.64 -5.03
N GLU A 331 18.34 39.72 -4.82
CA GLU A 331 19.69 39.77 -5.43
C GLU A 331 19.68 39.26 -6.89
N GLU A 332 18.76 38.35 -7.25
CA GLU A 332 18.61 37.84 -8.62
C GLU A 332 18.07 38.91 -9.59
N LYS A 333 17.16 39.78 -9.13
CA LYS A 333 16.66 40.90 -9.95
C LYS A 333 17.71 42.00 -10.17
N ALA A 334 18.65 42.16 -9.23
CA ALA A 334 19.71 43.15 -9.31
C ALA A 334 20.90 42.72 -10.18
N SER A 335 21.09 41.41 -10.40
CA SER A 335 22.26 40.83 -11.09
C SER A 335 22.04 40.48 -12.56
N ARG A 336 20.81 40.61 -13.10
CA ARG A 336 20.57 40.40 -14.54
C ARG A 336 21.14 41.56 -15.36
N PRO A 337 22.03 41.34 -16.34
CA PRO A 337 22.40 42.37 -17.28
C PRO A 337 21.16 42.77 -18.08
N ARG A 338 20.86 44.08 -18.11
CA ARG A 338 19.82 44.63 -18.98
C ARG A 338 20.28 44.46 -20.43
N THR A 339 19.76 43.45 -21.12
CA THR A 339 19.76 43.36 -22.58
C THR A 339 18.51 43.99 -23.16
#